data_AF-A0A418Q8K7-F1
#
_entry.id   AF-A0A418Q8K7-F1
#
_cell.length_a   1.000
_cell.length_b   1.000
_cell.length_c   1.000
_cell.angle_alpha   90.00
_cell.angle_beta   90.00
_cell.angle_gamma   90.00
#
_symmetry.space_group_name_H-M   'P 1'
#
loop_
_entity.id
_entity.type
_entity.pdbx_description
1 polymer ?
#
loop_
_entity_poly.entity_id
_entity_poly.type
_entity_poly.pdbx_seq_one_letter_code
_entity_poly.pdbx_strand_id
1 'polypeptide(L)'
;MHINKQLAQQLKQAYAHVANHEQLTSRTQYLATQIEGPVQVPRIPFKISALIVIAPVALFLHQLSAMRDAYDTRMIEWNSLIKAKTAFLAKSRPAEEARTIALDTHPQPAKPSEIPGFIFDSPTISLVLAALIIVALLGPVILYNAKRPAISNKLFGRTNRKRAEKKAAIEQEIQRLKQRATQEFKAYDRIGFPRQCFQSRTLAMLREYVETGRATTFSEAINVYAQEEHNEKQLRLQHHAINQQNRKLQMLHNQMRINNEQNLINSLRLRDEISYLRRN
;
A
#
# COMPACT_ATOMS: atom_id res chain seq x y z
N MET A 1 -47.23 -41.25 -15.99
CA MET A 1 -47.00 -40.85 -14.59
C MET A 1 -45.74 -41.46 -13.93
N HIS A 2 -45.24 -42.62 -14.38
CA HIS A 2 -44.03 -43.24 -13.80
C HIS A 2 -42.69 -42.54 -14.14
N ILE A 3 -42.58 -41.92 -15.32
CA ILE A 3 -41.34 -41.28 -15.80
C ILE A 3 -40.91 -40.07 -14.93
N ASN A 4 -41.86 -39.21 -14.54
CA ASN A 4 -41.54 -38.04 -13.68
C ASN A 4 -41.02 -38.44 -12.29
N LYS A 5 -41.48 -39.58 -11.73
CA LYS A 5 -41.03 -40.04 -10.41
C LYS A 5 -39.57 -40.50 -10.44
N GLN A 6 -39.16 -41.20 -11.50
CA GLN A 6 -37.79 -41.64 -11.68
C GLN A 6 -36.83 -40.46 -11.90
N LEU A 7 -37.22 -39.50 -12.76
CA LEU A 7 -36.42 -38.29 -12.99
C LEU A 7 -36.30 -37.42 -11.73
N ALA A 8 -37.39 -37.22 -10.98
CA ALA A 8 -37.35 -36.48 -9.72
C ALA A 8 -36.44 -37.16 -8.68
N GLN A 9 -36.43 -38.50 -8.64
CA GLN A 9 -35.54 -39.26 -7.76
C GLN A 9 -34.06 -39.12 -8.17
N GLN A 10 -33.75 -39.14 -9.47
CA GLN A 10 -32.40 -38.89 -9.98
C GLN A 10 -31.93 -37.46 -9.68
N LEU A 11 -32.80 -36.45 -9.85
CA LEU A 11 -32.51 -35.06 -9.51
C LEU A 11 -32.30 -34.87 -8.01
N LYS A 12 -33.06 -35.57 -7.16
CA LYS A 12 -32.85 -35.58 -5.71
C LYS A 12 -31.50 -36.17 -5.32
N GLN A 13 -31.09 -37.28 -5.94
CA GLN A 13 -29.78 -37.88 -5.72
C GLN A 13 -28.65 -36.97 -6.20
N ALA A 14 -28.78 -36.39 -7.39
CA ALA A 14 -27.82 -35.43 -7.92
C ALA A 14 -27.68 -34.21 -7.01
N TYR A 15 -28.80 -33.63 -6.56
CA TYR A 15 -28.83 -32.52 -5.62
C TYR A 15 -28.06 -32.85 -4.34
N ALA A 16 -28.27 -34.03 -3.75
CA ALA A 16 -27.58 -34.43 -2.53
C ALA A 16 -26.05 -34.45 -2.70
N HIS A 17 -25.55 -34.99 -3.82
CA HIS A 17 -24.11 -34.99 -4.12
C HIS A 17 -23.55 -33.57 -4.33
N VAL A 18 -24.28 -32.69 -5.04
CA VAL A 18 -23.84 -31.31 -5.26
C VAL A 18 -23.87 -30.50 -3.96
N ALA A 19 -24.92 -30.63 -3.15
CA ALA A 19 -25.02 -29.96 -1.86
C ALA A 19 -23.88 -30.40 -0.91
N ASN A 20 -23.58 -31.70 -0.87
CA ASN A 20 -22.45 -32.22 -0.10
C ASN A 20 -21.11 -31.68 -0.64
N HIS A 21 -20.91 -31.65 -1.96
CA HIS A 21 -19.71 -31.07 -2.57
C HIS A 21 -19.52 -29.59 -2.19
N GLU A 22 -20.58 -28.78 -2.29
CA GLU A 22 -20.55 -27.36 -1.93
C GLU A 22 -20.27 -27.16 -0.43
N GLN A 23 -20.86 -27.98 0.44
CA GLN A 23 -20.60 -27.97 1.87
C GLN A 23 -19.14 -28.34 2.20
N LEU A 24 -18.58 -29.35 1.53
CA LEU A 24 -17.18 -29.75 1.71
C LEU A 24 -16.23 -28.64 1.21
N THR A 25 -16.58 -27.98 0.11
CA THR A 25 -15.81 -26.88 -0.47
C THR A 25 -15.82 -25.65 0.44
N SER A 26 -16.97 -25.26 0.96
CA SER A 26 -17.10 -24.13 1.90
C SER A 26 -16.36 -24.40 3.21
N ARG A 27 -16.46 -25.62 3.76
CA ARG A 27 -15.68 -26.05 4.93
C ARG A 27 -14.17 -26.00 4.67
N THR A 28 -13.73 -26.37 3.47
CA THR A 28 -12.33 -26.28 3.07
C THR A 28 -11.85 -24.82 3.03
N GLN A 29 -12.65 -23.91 2.47
CA GLN A 29 -12.35 -22.48 2.47
C GLN A 29 -12.28 -21.90 3.89
N TYR A 30 -13.24 -22.26 4.74
CA TYR A 30 -13.26 -21.84 6.14
C TYR A 30 -12.04 -22.35 6.92
N LEU A 31 -11.62 -23.60 6.72
CA LEU A 31 -10.41 -24.13 7.35
C LEU A 31 -9.15 -23.41 6.86
N ALA A 32 -9.10 -23.02 5.58
CA ALA A 32 -7.96 -22.28 5.04
C ALA A 32 -7.81 -20.89 5.69
N THR A 33 -8.90 -20.22 6.09
CA THR A 33 -8.82 -18.92 6.78
C THR A 33 -8.33 -19.03 8.23
N GLN A 34 -8.40 -20.22 8.84
CA GLN A 34 -7.86 -20.47 10.18
C GLN A 34 -6.34 -20.71 10.20
N ILE A 35 -5.70 -20.82 9.05
CA ILE A 35 -4.25 -21.03 8.96
C ILE A 35 -3.53 -19.71 9.24
N GLU A 36 -3.06 -19.54 10.48
CA GLU A 36 -2.20 -18.43 10.85
C GLU A 36 -0.76 -18.64 10.39
N GLY A 37 -0.17 -17.59 9.79
CA GLY A 37 1.25 -17.55 9.48
C GLY A 37 2.14 -17.51 10.72
N PRO A 38 3.45 -17.79 10.55
CA PRO A 38 4.41 -17.66 11.64
C PRO A 38 4.52 -16.20 12.09
N VAL A 39 4.58 -15.98 13.41
CA VAL A 39 4.97 -14.67 13.96
C VAL A 39 6.44 -14.45 13.64
N GLN A 40 6.74 -13.31 13.05
CA GLN A 40 8.10 -12.92 12.72
C GLN A 40 8.40 -11.55 13.31
N VAL A 41 9.63 -11.40 13.77
CA VAL A 41 10.18 -10.10 14.15
C VAL A 41 10.31 -9.25 12.88
N PRO A 42 9.88 -7.96 12.89
CA PRO A 42 9.91 -7.12 11.71
C PRO A 42 11.34 -6.92 11.20
N ARG A 43 11.50 -6.88 9.87
CA ARG A 43 12.76 -6.48 9.25
C ARG A 43 12.87 -4.97 9.27
N ILE A 44 14.01 -4.44 9.66
CA ILE A 44 14.31 -3.02 9.43
C ILE A 44 14.77 -2.91 7.97
N PRO A 45 14.03 -2.23 7.08
CA PRO A 45 14.40 -2.13 5.68
C PRO A 45 15.65 -1.25 5.55
N PHE A 46 16.64 -1.76 4.81
CA PHE A 46 17.92 -1.09 4.63
C PHE A 46 17.78 0.33 4.09
N LYS A 47 16.78 0.58 3.23
CA LYS A 47 16.50 1.90 2.66
C LYS A 47 16.15 2.95 3.72
N ILE A 48 15.35 2.59 4.73
CA ILE A 48 14.95 3.53 5.78
C ILE A 48 16.14 3.81 6.71
N SER A 49 16.87 2.77 7.11
CA SER A 49 18.09 2.95 7.91
C SER A 49 19.18 3.72 7.17
N ALA A 50 19.34 3.49 5.87
CA ALA A 50 20.30 4.24 5.05
C ALA A 50 19.89 5.70 4.94
N LEU A 51 18.61 6.02 4.77
CA LEU A 51 18.14 7.40 4.65
C LEU A 51 18.30 8.19 5.95
N ILE A 52 18.04 7.56 7.11
CA ILE A 52 18.25 8.16 8.44
C ILE A 52 19.74 8.47 8.71
N VAL A 53 20.66 7.68 8.14
CA VAL A 53 22.10 7.83 8.38
C VAL A 53 22.77 8.70 7.33
N ILE A 54 22.43 8.54 6.06
CA ILE A 54 23.05 9.26 4.94
C ILE A 54 22.61 10.72 4.92
N ALA A 55 21.34 11.04 5.23
CA ALA A 55 20.86 12.42 5.15
C ALA A 55 21.58 13.37 6.14
N PRO A 56 21.76 13.03 7.44
CA PRO A 56 22.52 13.86 8.36
C PRO A 56 24.00 13.96 8.00
N VAL A 57 24.62 12.86 7.55
CA VAL A 57 26.03 12.86 7.15
C VAL A 57 26.26 13.70 5.89
N ALA A 58 25.37 13.61 4.90
CA ALA A 58 25.42 14.41 3.69
C ALA A 58 25.20 15.91 4.00
N LEU A 59 24.25 16.23 4.89
CA LEU A 59 24.03 17.60 5.34
C LEU A 59 25.25 18.16 6.07
N PHE A 60 25.87 17.37 6.95
CA PHE A 60 27.09 17.73 7.66
C PHE A 60 28.25 18.01 6.69
N LEU A 61 28.50 17.11 5.74
CA LEU A 61 29.55 17.28 4.73
C LEU A 61 29.28 18.49 3.82
N HIS A 62 28.02 18.74 3.46
CA HIS A 62 27.62 19.89 2.66
C HIS A 62 27.86 21.21 3.40
N GLN A 63 27.46 21.31 4.68
CA GLN A 63 27.73 22.47 5.52
C GLN A 63 29.23 22.72 5.67
N LEU A 64 30.00 21.65 5.90
CA LEU A 64 31.45 21.75 6.04
C LEU A 64 32.13 22.24 4.74
N SER A 65 31.67 21.75 3.59
CA SER A 65 32.12 22.24 2.27
C SER A 65 31.78 23.71 2.08
N ALA A 66 30.53 24.11 2.33
CA ALA A 66 30.10 25.50 2.16
C ALA A 66 30.87 26.47 3.06
N MET A 67 31.14 26.06 4.32
CA MET A 67 31.97 26.85 5.24
C MET A 67 33.42 26.96 4.76
N ARG A 68 33.95 25.90 4.16
CA ARG A 68 35.30 25.90 3.57
C ARG A 68 35.40 26.83 2.36
N ASP A 69 34.46 26.72 1.43
CA ASP A 69 34.43 27.57 0.23
C ASP A 69 34.28 29.06 0.57
N ALA A 70 33.45 29.37 1.57
CA ALA A 70 33.27 30.73 2.07
C ALA A 70 34.55 31.29 2.73
N TYR A 71 35.24 30.46 3.52
CA TYR A 71 36.53 30.83 4.12
C TYR A 71 37.62 31.03 3.07
N ASP A 72 37.73 30.12 2.09
CA ASP A 72 38.73 30.20 1.03
C ASP A 72 38.51 31.45 0.17
N THR A 73 37.26 31.81 -0.12
CA THR A 73 36.91 33.05 -0.83
C THR A 73 37.33 34.28 -0.04
N ARG A 74 37.00 34.35 1.26
CA ARG A 74 37.43 35.45 2.14
C ARG A 74 38.95 35.54 2.25
N MET A 75 39.64 34.41 2.27
CA MET A 75 41.10 34.35 2.28
C MET A 75 41.70 34.90 0.98
N ILE A 76 41.11 34.58 -0.18
CA ILE A 76 41.53 35.13 -1.48
C ILE A 76 41.34 36.65 -1.53
N GLU A 77 40.16 37.13 -1.12
CA GLU A 77 39.85 38.56 -1.05
C GLU A 77 40.80 39.29 -0.10
N TRP A 78 41.00 38.74 1.09
CA TRP A 78 41.93 39.27 2.07
C TRP A 78 43.37 39.34 1.54
N ASN A 79 43.86 38.27 0.91
CA ASN A 79 45.19 38.26 0.30
C ASN A 79 45.33 39.33 -0.80
N SER A 80 44.29 39.53 -1.62
CA SER A 80 44.25 40.58 -2.63
C SER A 80 44.30 41.98 -2.01
N LEU A 81 43.49 42.22 -0.96
CA LEU A 81 43.43 43.48 -0.22
C LEU A 81 44.77 43.81 0.45
N ILE A 82 45.37 42.84 1.15
CA ILE A 82 46.69 43.00 1.78
C ILE A 82 47.74 43.32 0.73
N LYS A 83 47.75 42.61 -0.41
CA LYS A 83 48.71 42.87 -1.49
C LYS A 83 48.55 44.28 -2.07
N ALA A 84 47.31 44.72 -2.33
CA ALA A 84 47.02 46.06 -2.84
C ALA A 84 47.39 47.16 -1.84
N LYS A 85 47.05 46.98 -0.56
CA LYS A 85 47.35 47.94 0.51
C LYS A 85 48.85 48.04 0.76
N THR A 86 49.56 46.91 0.81
CA THR A 86 51.02 46.87 0.97
C THR A 86 51.70 47.57 -0.21
N ALA A 87 51.27 47.31 -1.45
CA ALA A 87 51.82 47.96 -2.64
C ALA A 87 51.55 49.48 -2.69
N PHE A 88 50.40 49.94 -2.17
CA PHE A 88 50.10 51.35 -2.04
C PHE A 88 50.99 52.04 -0.99
N LEU A 89 51.11 51.45 0.20
CA LEU A 89 51.91 51.99 1.31
C LEU A 89 53.42 51.95 1.02
N ALA A 90 53.89 50.97 0.24
CA ALA A 90 55.28 50.87 -0.20
C ALA A 90 55.73 52.04 -1.10
N LYS A 91 54.80 52.86 -1.61
CA LYS A 91 55.14 54.09 -2.35
C LYS A 91 55.67 55.21 -1.46
N SER A 92 55.41 55.15 -0.16
CA SER A 92 55.78 56.21 0.80
C SER A 92 56.47 55.68 2.06
N ARG A 93 56.56 54.36 2.25
CA ARG A 93 57.20 53.71 3.41
C ARG A 93 58.07 52.52 3.01
N PRO A 94 59.05 52.13 3.85
CA PRO A 94 59.78 50.89 3.68
C PRO A 94 58.84 49.68 3.58
N ALA A 95 59.19 48.70 2.75
CA ALA A 95 58.31 47.58 2.39
C ALA A 95 57.87 46.72 3.59
N GLU A 96 58.74 46.51 4.58
CA GLU A 96 58.40 45.76 5.79
C GLU A 96 57.40 46.50 6.67
N GLU A 97 57.57 47.80 6.85
CA GLU A 97 56.65 48.64 7.64
C GLU A 97 55.27 48.74 6.95
N ALA A 98 55.27 48.86 5.62
CA ALA A 98 54.05 48.86 4.81
C ALA A 98 53.24 47.56 4.95
N ARG A 99 53.91 46.41 5.03
CA ARG A 99 53.27 45.10 5.21
C ARG A 99 52.69 44.94 6.62
N THR A 100 53.44 45.35 7.63
CA THR A 100 53.00 45.27 9.04
C THR A 100 51.75 46.13 9.28
N ILE A 101 51.72 47.35 8.75
CA ILE A 101 50.56 48.25 8.85
C ILE A 101 49.35 47.67 8.09
N ALA A 102 49.57 47.06 6.92
CA ALA A 102 48.50 46.42 6.16
C ALA A 102 47.86 45.24 6.92
N LEU A 103 48.67 44.43 7.61
CA LEU A 103 48.20 43.32 8.43
C LEU A 103 47.48 43.77 9.71
N ASP A 104 47.94 44.86 10.33
CA ASP A 104 47.32 45.43 11.54
C ASP A 104 45.96 46.09 11.23
N THR A 105 45.85 46.74 10.06
CA THR A 105 44.60 47.40 9.62
C THR A 105 43.56 46.44 9.03
N HIS A 106 43.98 45.26 8.56
CA HIS A 106 43.10 44.24 8.02
C HIS A 106 43.48 42.86 8.57
N PRO A 107 42.95 42.46 9.74
CA PRO A 107 43.26 41.16 10.34
C PRO A 107 42.75 40.00 9.47
N GLN A 108 43.47 38.88 9.53
CA GLN A 108 43.14 37.69 8.75
C GLN A 108 41.75 37.14 9.12
N PRO A 109 40.95 36.65 8.14
CA PRO A 109 39.70 35.96 8.42
C PRO A 109 39.90 34.79 9.39
N ALA A 110 39.07 34.70 10.43
CA ALA A 110 39.09 33.58 11.35
C ALA A 110 38.44 32.33 10.72
N LYS A 111 38.98 31.15 11.04
CA LYS A 111 38.33 29.87 10.73
C LYS A 111 37.02 29.74 11.53
N PRO A 112 36.01 29.01 11.02
CA PRO A 112 34.77 28.77 11.75
C PRO A 112 35.06 28.09 13.10
N SER A 113 34.65 28.70 14.22
CA SER A 113 34.90 28.16 15.57
C SER A 113 34.07 26.92 15.91
N GLU A 114 33.00 26.68 15.15
CA GLU A 114 32.07 25.56 15.32
C GLU A 114 32.68 24.21 14.87
N ILE A 115 33.79 24.23 14.14
CA ILE A 115 34.45 23.04 13.61
C ILE A 115 35.91 23.01 14.07
N PRO A 116 36.38 21.93 14.71
CA PRO A 116 37.79 21.76 15.05
C PRO A 116 38.69 21.93 13.82
N GLY A 117 39.74 22.75 13.94
CA GLY A 117 40.61 23.12 12.80
C GLY A 117 41.16 21.93 12.01
N PHE A 118 41.47 20.81 12.66
CA PHE A 118 41.98 19.61 12.00
C PHE A 118 40.97 18.92 11.06
N ILE A 119 39.66 19.08 11.31
CA ILE A 119 38.58 18.56 10.45
C ILE A 119 38.42 19.47 9.23
N PHE A 120 38.52 20.77 9.45
CA PHE A 120 38.45 21.79 8.42
C PHE A 120 39.66 21.72 7.46
N ASP A 121 40.85 21.54 8.00
CA ASP A 121 42.11 21.57 7.25
C ASP A 121 42.33 20.30 6.40
N SER A 122 41.67 19.19 6.74
CA SER A 122 41.89 17.90 6.06
C SER A 122 40.58 17.25 5.60
N PRO A 123 40.32 17.20 4.27
CA PRO A 123 39.12 16.56 3.73
C PRO A 123 39.12 15.04 3.96
N THR A 124 40.29 14.40 4.10
CA THR A 124 40.39 12.97 4.40
C THR A 124 39.94 12.65 5.82
N ILE A 125 40.27 13.49 6.80
CA ILE A 125 39.80 13.31 8.19
C ILE A 125 38.27 13.43 8.28
N SER A 126 37.70 14.41 7.59
CA SER A 126 36.24 14.59 7.50
C SER A 126 35.54 13.36 6.92
N LEU A 127 36.12 12.74 5.89
CA LEU A 127 35.57 11.55 5.25
C LEU A 127 35.66 10.30 6.15
N VAL A 128 36.76 10.15 6.90
CA VAL A 128 36.93 9.04 7.86
C VAL A 128 35.92 9.14 9.00
N LEU A 129 35.70 10.34 9.56
CA LEU A 129 34.68 10.58 10.59
C LEU A 129 33.27 10.27 10.07
N ALA A 130 32.94 10.70 8.85
CA ALA A 130 31.66 10.38 8.20
C ALA A 130 31.48 8.85 8.04
N ALA A 131 32.51 8.13 7.61
CA ALA A 131 32.47 6.68 7.47
C ALA A 131 32.27 5.97 8.82
N LEU A 132 32.94 6.42 9.89
CA LEU A 132 32.76 5.87 11.23
C LEU A 132 31.34 6.06 11.76
N ILE A 133 30.74 7.23 11.53
CA ILE A 133 29.33 7.50 11.89
C ILE A 133 28.39 6.56 11.14
N ILE A 134 28.63 6.35 9.83
CA ILE A 134 27.82 5.44 9.01
C ILE A 134 27.90 4.01 9.56
N VAL A 135 29.09 3.52 9.88
CA VAL A 135 29.30 2.16 10.42
C VAL A 135 28.67 2.02 11.81
N ALA A 136 28.83 3.01 12.69
CA ALA A 136 28.28 3.00 14.04
C ALA A 136 26.73 2.94 14.04
N LEU A 137 26.09 3.61 13.09
CA LEU A 137 24.62 3.66 13.01
C LEU A 137 24.02 2.50 12.20
N LEU A 138 24.65 2.06 11.10
CA LEU A 138 24.16 0.94 10.30
C LEU A 138 24.56 -0.44 10.86
N GLY A 139 25.69 -0.53 11.55
CA GLY A 139 26.21 -1.77 12.13
C GLY A 139 25.20 -2.53 13.00
N PRO A 140 24.53 -1.86 13.97
CA PRO A 140 23.48 -2.48 14.79
C PRO A 140 22.29 -2.99 13.97
N VAL A 141 21.89 -2.26 12.93
CA VAL A 141 20.77 -2.64 12.04
C VAL A 141 21.13 -3.88 11.21
N ILE A 142 22.36 -3.93 10.68
CA ILE A 142 22.88 -5.09 9.95
C ILE A 142 22.93 -6.30 10.87
N LEU A 143 23.48 -6.14 12.08
CA LEU A 143 23.61 -7.21 13.06
C LEU A 143 22.23 -7.72 13.53
N TYR A 144 21.29 -6.82 13.77
CA TYR A 144 19.90 -7.16 14.10
C TYR A 144 19.25 -7.98 12.98
N ASN A 145 19.35 -7.52 11.73
CA ASN A 145 18.78 -8.21 10.59
C ASN A 145 19.42 -9.59 10.37
N ALA A 146 20.73 -9.73 10.59
CA ALA A 146 21.45 -11.01 10.50
C ALA A 146 21.02 -11.99 11.62
N LYS A 147 20.85 -11.50 12.85
CA LYS A 147 20.44 -12.32 14.00
C LYS A 147 18.91 -12.47 14.14
N ARG A 148 18.12 -11.84 13.27
CA ARG A 148 16.65 -11.85 13.31
C ARG A 148 16.06 -13.26 13.39
N PRO A 149 16.50 -14.28 12.63
CA PRO A 149 15.95 -15.63 12.74
C PRO A 149 16.16 -16.24 14.14
N ALA A 150 17.34 -16.02 14.74
CA ALA A 150 17.66 -16.49 16.08
C ALA A 150 16.81 -15.76 17.15
N ILE A 151 16.63 -14.45 17.01
CA ILE A 151 15.76 -13.64 17.89
C ILE A 151 14.31 -14.13 17.77
N SER A 152 13.82 -14.32 16.54
CA SER A 152 12.47 -14.81 16.26
C SER A 152 12.24 -16.21 16.84
N ASN A 153 13.22 -17.11 16.74
CA ASN A 153 13.14 -18.44 17.33
C ASN A 153 13.14 -18.39 18.87
N LYS A 154 13.95 -17.52 19.47
CA LYS A 154 14.01 -17.36 20.93
C LYS A 154 12.70 -16.79 21.50
N LEU A 155 12.09 -15.82 20.81
CA LEU A 155 10.85 -15.16 21.26
C LEU A 155 9.59 -15.97 20.92
N PHE A 156 9.52 -16.52 19.71
CA PHE A 156 8.29 -17.11 19.17
C PHE A 156 8.42 -18.58 18.79
N GLY A 157 9.55 -19.24 19.03
CA GLY A 157 9.77 -20.63 18.60
C GLY A 157 8.71 -21.61 19.09
N ARG A 158 8.31 -21.54 20.36
CA ARG A 158 7.23 -22.38 20.92
C ARG A 158 5.87 -22.09 20.27
N THR A 159 5.54 -20.82 20.08
CA THR A 159 4.27 -20.38 19.48
C THR A 159 4.20 -20.77 18.00
N ASN A 160 5.27 -20.54 17.25
CA ASN A 160 5.37 -20.90 15.83
C ASN A 160 5.35 -22.41 15.63
N ARG A 161 5.96 -23.19 16.54
CA ARG A 161 5.85 -24.66 16.51
C ARG A 161 4.42 -25.13 16.72
N LYS A 162 3.70 -24.60 17.72
CA LYS A 162 2.27 -24.90 17.93
C LYS A 162 1.41 -24.51 16.72
N ARG A 163 1.70 -23.35 16.10
CA ARG A 163 1.02 -22.92 14.87
C ARG A 163 1.32 -23.85 13.69
N ALA A 164 2.57 -24.29 13.53
CA ALA A 164 2.96 -25.24 12.49
C ALA A 164 2.28 -26.61 12.67
N GLU A 165 2.20 -27.11 13.90
CA GLU A 165 1.49 -28.36 14.22
C GLU A 165 -0.02 -28.24 13.91
N LYS A 166 -0.67 -27.15 14.34
CA LYS A 166 -2.06 -26.86 13.98
C LYS A 166 -2.27 -26.72 12.48
N LYS A 167 -1.37 -26.00 11.80
CA LYS A 167 -1.39 -25.83 10.35
C LYS A 167 -1.31 -27.18 9.64
N ALA A 168 -0.38 -28.06 10.04
CA ALA A 168 -0.25 -29.38 9.44
C ALA A 168 -1.52 -30.23 9.63
N ALA A 169 -2.14 -30.19 10.81
CA ALA A 169 -3.41 -30.88 11.06
C ALA A 169 -4.56 -30.32 10.18
N ILE A 170 -4.66 -28.99 10.05
CA ILE A 170 -5.65 -28.34 9.19
C ILE A 170 -5.41 -28.68 7.71
N GLU A 171 -4.15 -28.66 7.25
CA GLU A 171 -3.79 -29.00 5.87
C GLU A 171 -4.13 -30.45 5.53
N GLN A 172 -3.88 -31.39 6.43
CA GLN A 172 -4.30 -32.79 6.28
C GLN A 172 -5.83 -32.91 6.17
N GLU A 173 -6.58 -32.18 7.00
CA GLU A 173 -8.04 -32.19 6.94
C GLU A 173 -8.55 -31.58 5.64
N ILE A 174 -7.96 -30.47 5.18
CA ILE A 174 -8.26 -29.87 3.88
C ILE A 174 -8.04 -30.87 2.75
N GLN A 175 -6.93 -31.61 2.76
CA GLN A 175 -6.66 -32.65 1.75
C GLN A 175 -7.74 -33.74 1.76
N ARG A 176 -8.13 -34.22 2.94
CA ARG A 176 -9.22 -35.21 3.09
C ARG A 176 -10.56 -34.69 2.58
N LEU A 177 -10.92 -33.45 2.90
CA LEU A 177 -12.16 -32.82 2.43
C LEU A 177 -12.17 -32.64 0.91
N LYS A 178 -11.03 -32.25 0.31
CA LYS A 178 -10.89 -32.15 -1.15
C LYS A 178 -11.05 -33.50 -1.84
N GLN A 179 -10.50 -34.57 -1.27
CA GLN A 179 -10.70 -35.93 -1.78
C GLN A 179 -12.17 -36.33 -1.73
N ARG A 180 -12.85 -36.08 -0.61
CA ARG A 180 -14.30 -36.33 -0.48
C ARG A 180 -15.12 -35.51 -1.46
N ALA A 181 -14.83 -34.22 -1.61
CA ALA A 181 -15.51 -33.37 -2.60
C ALA A 181 -15.32 -33.93 -4.03
N THR A 182 -14.11 -34.37 -4.36
CA THR A 182 -13.85 -35.03 -5.66
C THR A 182 -14.65 -36.31 -5.84
N GLN A 183 -14.88 -37.09 -4.77
CA GLN A 183 -15.73 -38.27 -4.80
C GLN A 183 -17.20 -37.91 -5.03
N GLU A 184 -17.72 -36.87 -4.37
CA GLU A 184 -19.08 -36.37 -4.59
C GLU A 184 -19.28 -35.90 -6.04
N PHE A 185 -18.30 -35.19 -6.61
CA PHE A 185 -18.33 -34.80 -8.01
C PHE A 185 -18.35 -36.01 -8.96
N LYS A 186 -17.53 -37.03 -8.70
CA LYS A 186 -17.53 -38.27 -9.49
C LYS A 186 -18.85 -39.05 -9.34
N ALA A 187 -19.46 -39.04 -8.16
CA ALA A 187 -20.75 -39.67 -7.92
C ALA A 187 -21.86 -38.95 -8.71
N TYR A 188 -21.84 -37.61 -8.74
CA TYR A 188 -22.71 -36.82 -9.60
C TYR A 188 -22.50 -37.14 -11.09
N ASP A 189 -21.25 -37.15 -11.57
CA ASP A 189 -20.93 -37.44 -12.99
C ASP A 189 -21.46 -38.82 -13.41
N ARG A 190 -21.50 -39.80 -12.50
CA ARG A 190 -22.07 -41.15 -12.74
C ARG A 190 -23.60 -41.16 -12.90
N ILE A 191 -24.31 -40.17 -12.37
CA ILE A 191 -25.77 -40.04 -12.55
C ILE A 191 -26.08 -39.64 -14.00
N GLY A 192 -25.12 -39.02 -14.71
CA GLY A 192 -25.23 -38.72 -16.13
C GLY A 192 -25.84 -37.36 -16.47
N PHE A 193 -26.00 -36.47 -15.49
CA PHE A 193 -26.42 -35.10 -15.74
C PHE A 193 -25.25 -34.22 -16.25
N PRO A 194 -25.51 -33.20 -17.09
CA PRO A 194 -24.49 -32.29 -17.57
C PRO A 194 -23.78 -31.57 -16.44
N ARG A 195 -22.47 -31.35 -16.59
CA ARG A 195 -21.67 -30.59 -15.60
C ARG A 195 -22.13 -29.14 -15.42
N GLN A 196 -22.79 -28.56 -16.42
CA GLN A 196 -23.37 -27.21 -16.34
C GLN A 196 -24.44 -27.11 -15.25
N CYS A 197 -25.09 -28.22 -14.89
CA CYS A 197 -26.09 -28.29 -13.83
C CYS A 197 -25.48 -28.62 -12.46
N PHE A 198 -24.15 -28.65 -12.32
CA PHE A 198 -23.45 -28.96 -11.07
C PHE A 198 -23.49 -27.79 -10.08
N GLN A 199 -24.69 -27.35 -9.73
CA GLN A 199 -24.99 -26.36 -8.69
C GLN A 199 -26.25 -26.78 -7.94
N SER A 200 -26.22 -26.72 -6.61
CA SER A 200 -27.33 -27.18 -5.78
C SER A 200 -28.61 -26.42 -6.09
N ARG A 201 -28.52 -25.10 -6.32
CA ARG A 201 -29.65 -24.25 -6.71
C ARG A 201 -30.26 -24.68 -8.05
N THR A 202 -29.45 -24.94 -9.06
CA THR A 202 -29.92 -25.37 -10.39
C THR A 202 -30.67 -26.70 -10.29
N LEU A 203 -30.11 -27.69 -9.60
CA LEU A 203 -30.77 -29.00 -9.43
C LEU A 203 -32.04 -28.92 -8.59
N ALA A 204 -32.10 -28.03 -7.59
CA ALA A 204 -33.31 -27.79 -6.81
C ALA A 204 -34.44 -27.24 -7.71
N MET A 205 -34.14 -26.25 -8.56
CA MET A 205 -35.12 -25.68 -9.50
C MET A 205 -35.57 -26.71 -10.54
N LEU A 206 -34.63 -27.46 -11.14
CA LEU A 206 -34.96 -28.51 -12.10
C LEU A 206 -35.86 -29.58 -11.47
N ARG A 207 -35.59 -29.96 -10.22
CA ARG A 207 -36.44 -30.89 -9.46
C ARG A 207 -37.83 -30.32 -9.24
N GLU A 208 -37.93 -29.06 -8.84
CA GLU A 208 -39.21 -28.36 -8.64
C GLU A 208 -40.05 -28.40 -9.93
N TYR A 209 -39.48 -28.03 -11.08
CA TYR A 209 -40.22 -28.03 -12.34
C TYR A 209 -40.76 -29.42 -12.73
N VAL A 210 -39.99 -30.48 -12.44
CA VAL A 210 -40.42 -31.87 -12.70
C VAL A 210 -41.49 -32.32 -11.68
N GLU A 211 -41.36 -31.95 -10.41
CA GLU A 211 -42.31 -32.30 -9.35
C GLU A 211 -43.65 -31.57 -9.51
N THR A 212 -43.64 -30.30 -9.93
CA THR A 212 -44.86 -29.51 -10.17
C THR A 212 -45.50 -29.79 -11.54
N GLY A 213 -44.89 -30.65 -12.36
CA GLY A 213 -45.37 -30.96 -13.71
C GLY A 213 -45.20 -29.83 -14.74
N ARG A 214 -44.40 -28.80 -14.42
CA ARG A 214 -44.03 -27.72 -15.36
C ARG A 214 -43.07 -28.20 -16.44
N ALA A 215 -42.38 -29.31 -16.18
CA ALA A 215 -41.59 -30.04 -17.15
C ALA A 215 -41.82 -31.56 -16.99
N THR A 216 -41.88 -32.26 -18.11
CA THR A 216 -42.07 -33.72 -18.19
C THR A 216 -40.76 -34.45 -18.51
N THR A 217 -39.78 -33.74 -19.05
CA THR A 217 -38.45 -34.27 -19.38
C THR A 217 -37.35 -33.38 -18.82
N PHE A 218 -36.15 -33.95 -18.68
CA PHE A 218 -34.98 -33.19 -18.22
C PHE A 218 -34.61 -32.05 -19.17
N SER A 219 -34.71 -32.28 -20.49
CA SER A 219 -34.43 -31.25 -21.52
C SER A 219 -35.42 -30.08 -21.41
N GLU A 220 -36.70 -30.39 -21.21
CA GLU A 220 -37.74 -29.38 -20.99
C GLU A 220 -37.48 -28.58 -19.70
N ALA A 221 -37.09 -29.25 -18.61
CA ALA A 221 -36.73 -28.57 -17.36
C ALA A 221 -35.53 -27.63 -17.53
N ILE A 222 -34.49 -28.04 -18.28
CA ILE A 222 -33.35 -27.16 -18.59
C ILE A 222 -33.79 -25.95 -19.42
N ASN A 223 -34.63 -26.13 -20.43
CA ASN A 223 -35.08 -25.04 -21.27
C ASN A 223 -35.88 -24.00 -20.45
N VAL A 224 -36.78 -24.48 -19.59
CA VAL A 224 -37.52 -23.61 -18.66
C VAL A 224 -36.57 -22.88 -17.72
N TYR A 225 -35.60 -23.59 -17.13
CA TYR A 225 -34.59 -22.99 -16.26
C TYR A 225 -33.78 -21.91 -16.98
N ALA A 226 -33.27 -22.18 -18.18
CA ALA A 226 -32.45 -21.25 -18.96
C ALA A 226 -33.24 -20.00 -19.36
N GLN A 227 -34.52 -20.16 -19.71
CA GLN A 227 -35.41 -19.06 -20.02
C GLN A 227 -35.69 -18.20 -18.78
N GLU A 228 -35.96 -18.80 -17.62
CA GLU A 228 -36.15 -18.08 -16.36
C GLU A 228 -34.87 -17.36 -15.91
N GLU A 229 -33.70 -18.00 -16.02
CA GLU A 229 -32.40 -17.39 -15.71
C GLU A 229 -32.10 -16.20 -16.63
N HIS A 230 -32.41 -16.32 -17.92
CA HIS A 230 -32.28 -15.22 -18.87
C HIS A 230 -33.18 -14.04 -18.50
N ASN A 231 -34.44 -14.32 -18.17
CA ASN A 231 -35.41 -13.31 -17.76
C ASN A 231 -35.00 -12.62 -16.44
N GLU A 232 -34.56 -13.39 -15.44
CA GLU A 232 -34.05 -12.85 -14.19
C GLU A 232 -32.83 -11.96 -14.43
N LYS A 233 -31.90 -12.38 -15.29
CA LYS A 233 -30.70 -11.60 -15.62
C LYS A 233 -31.08 -10.28 -16.29
N GLN A 234 -32.00 -10.29 -17.25
CA GLN A 234 -32.50 -9.08 -17.87
C GLN A 234 -33.17 -8.15 -16.84
N LEU A 235 -33.99 -8.70 -15.94
CA LEU A 235 -34.65 -7.92 -14.90
C LEU A 235 -33.64 -7.26 -13.94
N ARG A 236 -32.59 -8.00 -13.53
CA ARG A 236 -31.50 -7.43 -12.70
C ARG A 236 -30.75 -6.32 -13.42
N LEU A 237 -30.44 -6.50 -14.71
CA LEU A 237 -29.78 -5.48 -15.52
C LEU A 237 -30.65 -4.22 -15.65
N GLN A 238 -31.95 -4.37 -15.87
CA GLN A 238 -32.90 -3.26 -15.90
C GLN A 238 -32.96 -2.54 -14.55
N HIS A 239 -33.05 -3.27 -13.43
CA HIS A 239 -33.01 -2.67 -12.10
C HIS A 239 -31.70 -1.93 -11.82
N HIS A 240 -30.57 -2.46 -12.24
CA HIS A 240 -29.28 -1.76 -12.13
C HIS A 240 -29.26 -0.47 -12.97
N ALA A 241 -29.78 -0.50 -14.19
CA ALA A 241 -29.89 0.68 -15.05
C ALA A 241 -30.80 1.75 -14.43
N ILE A 242 -31.96 1.36 -13.92
CA ILE A 242 -32.90 2.24 -13.21
C ILE A 242 -32.23 2.86 -11.96
N ASN A 243 -31.54 2.06 -11.16
CA ASN A 243 -30.85 2.55 -9.97
C ASN A 243 -29.73 3.53 -10.32
N GLN A 244 -29.00 3.30 -11.41
CA GLN A 244 -28.00 4.25 -11.90
C GLN A 244 -28.64 5.55 -12.39
N GLN A 245 -29.76 5.48 -13.12
CA GLN A 245 -30.51 6.66 -13.55
C GLN A 245 -31.04 7.45 -12.36
N ASN A 246 -31.60 6.78 -11.36
CA ASN A 246 -32.09 7.42 -10.13
C ASN A 246 -30.96 8.12 -9.36
N ARG A 247 -29.77 7.52 -9.27
CA ARG A 247 -28.60 8.18 -8.67
C ARG A 247 -28.19 9.43 -9.44
N LYS A 248 -28.19 9.37 -10.78
CA LYS A 248 -27.88 10.55 -11.63
C LYS A 248 -28.92 11.65 -11.43
N LEU A 249 -30.21 11.31 -11.36
CA LEU A 249 -31.28 12.26 -11.10
C LEU A 249 -31.16 12.91 -9.71
N GLN A 250 -30.81 12.14 -8.68
CA GLN A 250 -30.55 12.68 -7.34
C GLN A 250 -29.35 13.63 -7.32
N MET A 251 -28.25 13.30 -8.00
CA MET A 251 -27.10 14.21 -8.13
C MET A 251 -27.49 15.50 -8.84
N LEU A 252 -28.23 15.42 -9.95
CA LEU A 252 -28.70 16.58 -10.70
C LEU A 252 -29.64 17.45 -9.86
N HIS A 253 -30.56 16.84 -9.11
CA HIS A 253 -31.45 17.55 -8.20
C HIS A 253 -30.68 18.27 -7.08
N ASN A 254 -29.70 17.61 -6.46
CA ASN A 254 -28.85 18.23 -5.45
C ASN A 254 -28.02 19.38 -6.03
N GLN A 255 -27.50 19.22 -7.26
CA GLN A 255 -26.76 20.27 -7.95
C GLN A 255 -27.63 21.48 -8.25
N MET A 256 -28.87 21.28 -8.71
CA MET A 256 -29.83 22.37 -8.90
C MET A 256 -30.16 23.07 -7.59
N ARG A 257 -30.32 22.33 -6.49
CA ARG A 257 -30.56 22.91 -5.16
C ARG A 257 -29.40 23.82 -4.73
N ILE A 258 -28.17 23.34 -4.83
CA ILE A 258 -26.95 24.10 -4.49
C ILE A 258 -26.84 25.35 -5.38
N ASN A 259 -27.07 25.22 -6.69
CA ASN A 259 -27.02 26.37 -7.61
C ASN A 259 -28.08 27.42 -7.24
N ASN A 260 -29.29 27.01 -6.86
CA ASN A 260 -30.34 27.93 -6.41
C ASN A 260 -29.97 28.64 -5.10
N GLU A 261 -29.40 27.92 -4.14
CA GLU A 261 -28.90 28.50 -2.88
C GLU A 261 -27.77 29.52 -3.16
N GLN A 262 -26.82 29.20 -4.04
CA GLN A 262 -25.76 30.13 -4.44
C GLN A 262 -26.30 31.38 -5.14
N ASN A 263 -27.28 31.23 -6.05
CA ASN A 263 -27.93 32.35 -6.72
C ASN A 263 -28.66 33.26 -5.72
N LEU A 264 -29.32 32.68 -4.71
CA LEU A 264 -29.96 33.44 -3.64
C LEU A 264 -28.92 34.23 -2.84
N ILE A 265 -27.83 33.59 -2.40
CA ILE A 265 -26.75 34.25 -1.66
C ILE A 265 -26.15 35.40 -2.47
N ASN A 266 -25.87 35.18 -3.76
CA ASN A 266 -25.35 36.21 -4.65
C ASN A 266 -26.33 37.38 -4.80
N SER A 267 -27.64 37.11 -4.91
CA SER A 267 -28.66 38.15 -4.99
C SER A 267 -28.77 38.98 -3.70
N LEU A 268 -28.62 38.36 -2.54
CA LEU A 268 -28.61 39.04 -1.24
C LEU A 268 -27.36 39.91 -1.08
N ARG A 269 -26.19 39.38 -1.45
CA ARG A 269 -24.93 40.14 -1.42
C ARG A 269 -24.99 41.38 -2.32
N LEU A 270 -25.50 41.24 -3.54
CA LEU A 270 -25.68 42.38 -4.46
C LEU A 270 -26.66 43.42 -3.88
N ARG A 271 -27.74 42.97 -3.23
CA ARG A 271 -28.68 43.87 -2.55
C ARG A 271 -28.02 44.67 -1.43
N ASP A 272 -27.19 44.02 -0.61
CA ASP A 272 -26.47 44.65 0.49
C ASP A 272 -25.43 45.66 -0.03
N GLU A 273 -24.69 45.31 -1.09
CA GLU A 273 -23.74 46.22 -1.76
C GLU A 273 -24.45 47.46 -2.34
N ILE A 274 -25.58 47.29 -3.03
CA ILE A 274 -26.39 48.41 -3.53
C ILE A 274 -26.90 49.27 -2.37
N SER A 275 -27.33 48.65 -1.26
CA SER A 275 -27.85 49.35 -0.10
C SER A 275 -26.77 50.12 0.67
N TYR A 276 -25.52 49.65 0.63
CA TYR A 276 -24.36 50.34 1.16
C TYR A 276 -23.97 51.53 0.29
N LEU A 277 -23.89 51.34 -1.03
CA LEU A 277 -23.59 52.40 -2.01
C LEU A 277 -24.64 53.51 -2.04
N ARG A 278 -25.90 53.23 -1.66
CA ARG A 278 -26.94 54.26 -1.57
C ARG A 278 -26.86 55.08 -0.28
N ARG A 279 -26.16 54.59 0.76
CA ARG A 279 -26.06 55.23 2.08
C ARG A 279 -24.81 56.10 2.25
N ASN A 280 -23.81 55.92 1.40
CA ASN A 280 -22.59 56.73 1.34
C ASN A 280 -22.61 57.61 0.10
#